data_AF-A0A7L0H1R9-F1
#
_entry.id   AF-A0A7L0H1R9-F1
#
_cell.length_a   1.000
_cell.length_b   1.000
_cell.length_c   1.000
_cell.angle_alpha   90.00
_cell.angle_beta   90.00
_cell.angle_gamma   90.00
#
_symmetry.space_group_name_H-M   'P 1'
#
loop_
_entity.id
_entity.type
_entity.pdbx_description
1 polymer ?
#
loop_
_entity_poly.entity_id
_entity_poly.type
_entity_poly.pdbx_seq_one_letter_code
_entity_poly.pdbx_strand_id
1 'polypeptide(L)' 'MKMYFPLFFCFWGFFSAYSQEAADTLACRQNRGSCSFVACSAPLVDIGTCRGGKLKCCKW' A
#
# COMPACT_ATOMS: atom_id res chain seq x y z
N MET A 1 -33.39 4.91 22.98
CA MET A 1 -32.25 5.35 22.13
C MET A 1 -30.98 4.78 22.73
N LYS A 2 -30.66 3.51 22.47
CA LYS A 2 -29.58 2.78 23.18
C LYS A 2 -28.34 2.71 22.27
N MET A 3 -27.31 3.40 22.73
CA MET A 3 -25.89 3.45 22.35
C MET A 3 -25.31 2.18 21.68
N TYR A 4 -25.51 1.97 20.38
CA TYR A 4 -24.78 0.97 19.55
C TYR A 4 -23.65 1.60 18.70
N PHE A 5 -23.42 2.91 18.86
CA PHE A 5 -22.48 3.68 18.05
C PHE A 5 -21.00 3.23 18.10
N PRO A 6 -20.44 2.69 19.20
CA PRO A 6 -18.99 2.40 19.24
C PRO A 6 -18.59 1.11 18.50
N LEU A 7 -19.53 0.16 18.27
CA LEU A 7 -19.20 -1.11 17.63
C LEU A 7 -18.95 -0.95 16.11
N PHE A 8 -19.65 -0.01 15.48
CA PHE A 8 -19.54 0.28 14.06
C PHE A 8 -18.19 0.93 13.70
N PHE A 9 -17.66 1.78 14.58
CA PHE A 9 -16.42 2.53 14.34
C PHE A 9 -15.16 1.64 14.40
N CYS A 10 -15.15 0.60 15.24
CA CYS A 10 -14.04 -0.37 15.29
C CYS A 10 -13.92 -1.20 14.01
N PHE A 11 -15.04 -1.53 13.37
CA PHE A 11 -15.04 -2.30 12.11
C PHE A 11 -14.45 -1.50 10.94
N TRP A 12 -14.63 -0.17 10.94
CA TRP A 12 -14.12 0.71 9.88
C TRP A 12 -12.61 0.91 9.95
N GLY A 13 -12.03 0.97 11.16
CA GLY A 13 -10.59 1.18 11.35
C GLY A 13 -9.71 0.08 10.74
N PHE A 14 -10.17 -1.17 10.74
CA PHE A 14 -9.42 -2.31 10.20
C PHE A 14 -9.32 -2.33 8.67
N PHE A 15 -10.33 -1.81 7.95
CA PHE A 15 -10.33 -1.78 6.48
C PHE A 15 -9.28 -0.83 5.89
N SER A 16 -8.90 0.22 6.63
CA SER A 16 -8.03 1.26 6.11
C SER A 16 -6.59 0.77 5.87
N ALA A 17 -6.09 -0.15 6.70
CA ALA A 17 -4.75 -0.72 6.53
C ALA A 17 -4.67 -1.68 5.31
N TYR A 18 -5.72 -2.46 5.08
CA TYR A 18 -5.79 -3.39 3.94
C TYR A 18 -5.95 -2.67 2.59
N SER A 19 -6.57 -1.50 2.56
CA SER A 19 -6.58 -0.69 1.34
C SER A 19 -5.22 -0.08 1.03
N GLN A 20 -4.40 0.24 2.03
CA GLN A 20 -3.07 0.84 1.82
C GLN A 20 -2.10 -0.14 1.16
N GLU A 21 -2.16 -1.43 1.52
CA GLU A 21 -1.31 -2.45 0.90
C GLU A 21 -1.61 -2.66 -0.60
N ALA A 22 -2.88 -2.60 -0.98
CA ALA A 22 -3.30 -2.61 -2.37
C ALA A 22 -2.99 -1.28 -3.07
N ALA A 23 -3.20 -0.14 -2.39
CA ALA A 23 -2.99 1.19 -2.96
C ALA A 23 -1.53 1.43 -3.37
N ASP A 24 -0.54 1.09 -2.55
CA ASP A 24 0.88 1.26 -2.90
C ASP A 24 1.27 0.41 -4.11
N THR A 25 0.78 -0.84 -4.15
CA THR A 25 1.01 -1.76 -5.27
C THR A 25 0.38 -1.26 -6.56
N LEU A 26 -0.84 -0.73 -6.47
CA LEU A 26 -1.55 -0.16 -7.61
C LEU A 26 -0.89 1.14 -8.09
N ALA A 27 -0.46 2.00 -7.18
CA ALA A 27 0.26 3.24 -7.51
C ALA A 27 1.59 2.95 -8.22
N CYS A 28 2.33 1.94 -7.76
CA CYS A 28 3.54 1.47 -8.42
C CYS A 28 3.27 1.01 -9.86
N ARG A 29 2.23 0.18 -10.03
CA ARG A 29 1.80 -0.34 -11.34
C ARG A 29 1.31 0.78 -12.27
N GLN A 30 0.57 1.76 -11.74
CA GLN A 30 0.12 2.93 -12.49
C GLN A 30 1.29 3.79 -12.97
N ASN A 31 2.34 3.89 -12.16
CA ASN A 31 3.58 4.57 -12.54
C ASN A 31 4.46 3.78 -13.52
N ARG A 32 3.99 2.63 -14.02
CA ARG A 32 4.77 1.67 -14.83
C ARG A 32 6.05 1.18 -14.12
N GLY A 33 6.04 1.20 -12.79
CA GLY A 33 7.08 0.60 -11.97
C GLY A 33 6.85 -0.91 -11.76
N SER A 34 7.87 -1.58 -11.25
CA SER A 34 7.84 -2.98 -10.84
C SER A 34 8.15 -3.11 -9.35
N CYS A 35 7.37 -3.94 -8.67
CA CYS A 35 7.58 -4.24 -7.26
C CYS A 35 8.72 -5.27 -7.12
N SER A 36 9.79 -4.92 -6.41
CA SER A 36 10.94 -5.76 -6.16
C SER A 36 11.14 -6.00 -4.67
N PHE A 37 11.57 -7.22 -4.30
CA PHE A 37 11.94 -7.56 -2.93
C PHE A 37 13.36 -7.08 -2.58
N VAL A 38 14.15 -6.74 -3.59
CA VAL A 38 15.50 -6.20 -3.45
C VAL A 38 15.49 -4.70 -3.72
N ALA A 39 16.52 -4.00 -3.24
CA ALA A 39 16.71 -2.58 -3.55
C ALA A 39 16.74 -2.37 -5.07
N CYS A 40 16.14 -1.25 -5.52
CA CYS A 40 16.17 -0.88 -6.92
C CYS A 40 17.63 -0.72 -7.37
N SER A 41 17.99 -1.44 -8.42
CA SER A 41 19.32 -1.39 -9.02
C SER A 41 19.29 -0.42 -10.18
N ALA A 42 20.35 0.39 -10.33
CA ALA A 42 20.47 1.31 -11.46
C ALA A 42 20.31 0.56 -12.80
N PRO A 43 19.54 1.09 -13.76
CA PRO A 43 18.99 2.45 -13.84
C PRO A 43 17.65 2.68 -13.13
N LEU A 44 17.10 1.69 -12.43
CA LEU A 44 15.80 1.84 -11.77
C LEU A 44 15.93 2.63 -10.46
N VAL A 45 15.04 3.61 -10.28
CA VAL A 45 14.88 4.44 -9.08
C VAL A 45 13.77 3.93 -8.17
N ASP A 46 13.99 4.01 -6.86
CA ASP A 46 12.97 3.76 -5.83
C ASP A 46 11.98 4.92 -5.81
N ILE A 47 10.73 4.66 -6.18
CA ILE A 47 9.67 5.68 -6.24
C ILE A 47 8.60 5.51 -5.16
N GLY A 48 8.66 4.43 -4.38
CA GLY A 48 7.67 4.09 -3.36
C GLY A 48 7.80 2.65 -2.89
N THR A 49 6.72 2.09 -2.35
CA THR A 49 6.71 0.70 -1.89
C THR A 49 5.61 -0.11 -2.59
N CYS A 50 5.54 -1.41 -2.31
CA CYS A 50 4.40 -2.25 -2.69
C CYS A 50 4.02 -3.17 -1.53
N ARG A 51 2.78 -3.70 -1.58
CA ARG A 51 2.17 -4.55 -0.55
C ARG A 51 2.30 -3.95 0.86
N GLY A 52 2.06 -2.64 0.98
CA GLY A 52 2.06 -1.94 2.26
C GLY A 52 3.45 -1.87 2.89
N GLY A 53 4.48 -1.56 2.10
CA GLY A 53 5.86 -1.42 2.60
C GLY A 53 6.70 -2.70 2.57
N LYS A 54 6.16 -3.84 2.14
CA LYS A 54 6.90 -5.12 2.09
C LYS A 54 7.87 -5.24 0.91
N LEU A 55 7.67 -4.42 -0.12
CA LEU A 55 8.39 -4.44 -1.39
C LEU A 55 8.77 -3.01 -1.76
N LYS A 56 9.80 -2.86 -2.58
CA LYS A 56 10.22 -1.58 -3.16
C LYS A 56 9.61 -1.42 -4.54
N CYS A 57 9.08 -0.23 -4.83
CA CYS A 57 8.60 0.08 -6.17
C CYS A 57 9.74 0.71 -6.97
N CYS A 58 10.22 -0.03 -7.96
CA CYS A 58 11.32 0.38 -8.82
C CYS A 58 10.79 0.82 -10.19
N LYS A 59 11.19 2.00 -10.65
CA LYS A 59 10.82 2.53 -11.96
C LYS A 59 12.07 2.94 -12.73
N TRP A 60 12.08 2.69 -14.04
CA TRP A 60 13.10 3.24 -14.95
C TRP A 60 13.01 4.78 -15.03
#